data_AF-A0A2E6DVW6-F1
#
_entry.id   AF-A0A2E6DVW6-F1
#
_cell.length_a   1.000
_cell.length_b   1.000
_cell.length_c   1.000
_cell.angle_alpha   90.00
_cell.angle_beta   90.00
_cell.angle_gamma   90.00
#
_symmetry.space_group_name_H-M   'P 1'
#
loop_
_entity.id
_entity.type
_entity.pdbx_description
1 polymer ?
#
loop_
_entity_poly.entity_id
_entity_poly.type
_entity_poly.pdbx_seq_one_letter_code
_entity_poly.pdbx_strand_id
1 'polypeptide(L)'
;MQQYLDQFHIGHAAGLIGESGFQNPIDAAKMGLIRNVHIDINVDAESRSLRIRDRGTTGMHHCAECEWGVLYDGHGNEIGNCNNYSNCPWSAFHSLAQIGKRETSLGSRGMGKSLAALAGEGGIILRTKIATEDGSHVSMASFFRPTAAGVGGWAWGLIEDEAWGESEEPGTEIEILELKSELIDVFAYPDKLVKEYVLPYWFPAIQQGVTMDLRVKGERTIKIGSKMTEKMFPPFDDKKSYGKIPVKMKQKKVGDVTNFNLHLAKDGVEEQLQGIAIIKGGKQVIKRITNFGRAIDGDLQ
;
A
#
# COMPACT_ATOMS: atom_id res chain seq x y z
N MET A 1 -5.10 -25.38 -11.44
CA MET A 1 -4.32 -24.17 -11.12
C MET A 1 -5.18 -23.37 -10.15
N GLN A 2 -4.87 -23.41 -8.85
CA GLN A 2 -5.71 -22.78 -7.83
C GLN A 2 -5.40 -21.28 -7.85
N GLN A 3 -6.35 -20.50 -8.37
CA GLN A 3 -6.22 -19.05 -8.47
C GLN A 3 -6.03 -18.46 -7.07
N TYR A 4 -5.03 -17.59 -6.94
CA TYR A 4 -4.86 -16.70 -5.80
C TYR A 4 -6.04 -15.73 -5.79
N LEU A 5 -7.14 -16.13 -5.15
CA LEU A 5 -8.07 -15.18 -4.55
C LEU A 5 -7.37 -14.70 -3.28
N ASP A 6 -6.88 -13.46 -3.28
CA ASP A 6 -6.66 -12.77 -2.02
C ASP A 6 -8.05 -12.51 -1.42
N GLN A 7 -8.59 -13.54 -0.77
CA GLN A 7 -9.65 -13.37 0.20
C GLN A 7 -9.04 -12.47 1.29
N PHE A 8 -9.30 -11.16 1.20
CA PHE A 8 -9.10 -10.26 2.33
C PHE A 8 -10.03 -10.71 3.46
N HIS A 9 -9.64 -11.75 4.19
CA HIS A 9 -10.29 -12.17 5.44
C HIS A 9 -10.26 -11.04 6.50
N ILE A 10 -9.55 -9.94 6.22
CA ILE A 10 -9.27 -8.78 7.08
C ILE A 10 -10.11 -7.55 6.69
N GLY A 11 -10.87 -7.60 5.59
CA GLY A 11 -11.78 -6.53 5.16
C GLY A 11 -11.18 -5.44 4.26
N HIS A 12 -12.06 -4.66 3.61
CA HIS A 12 -11.72 -3.65 2.61
C HIS A 12 -10.87 -2.49 3.17
N ALA A 13 -11.14 -2.02 4.39
CA ALA A 13 -10.34 -0.98 5.05
C ALA A 13 -8.87 -1.40 5.24
N ALA A 14 -8.62 -2.65 5.61
CA ALA A 14 -7.27 -3.19 5.72
C ALA A 14 -6.57 -3.20 4.35
N GLY A 15 -7.25 -3.61 3.29
CA GLY A 15 -6.71 -3.54 1.93
C GLY A 15 -6.34 -2.12 1.49
N LEU A 16 -7.17 -1.11 1.79
CA LEU A 16 -6.87 0.30 1.52
C LEU A 16 -5.61 0.76 2.25
N ILE A 17 -5.50 0.47 3.55
CA ILE A 17 -4.32 0.82 4.35
C ILE A 17 -3.08 0.08 3.84
N GLY A 18 -3.21 -1.22 3.53
CA GLY A 18 -2.09 -2.01 3.06
C GLY A 18 -1.50 -1.49 1.76
N GLU A 19 -2.35 -1.30 0.75
CA GLU A 19 -1.91 -0.90 -0.57
C GLU A 19 -1.57 0.59 -0.65
N SER A 20 -2.51 1.45 -0.26
CA SER A 20 -2.37 2.91 -0.40
C SER A 20 -1.63 3.55 0.77
N GLY A 21 -1.76 2.98 1.97
CA GLY A 21 -1.08 3.46 3.16
C GLY A 21 0.35 2.97 3.28
N PHE A 22 0.68 1.73 2.92
CA PHE A 22 2.03 1.19 3.14
C PHE A 22 2.76 0.79 1.86
N GLN A 23 2.21 -0.11 1.05
CA GLN A 23 2.92 -0.69 -0.09
C GLN A 23 3.36 0.37 -1.10
N ASN A 24 2.43 1.21 -1.57
CA ASN A 24 2.73 2.24 -2.56
C ASN A 24 3.74 3.28 -2.01
N PRO A 25 3.57 3.82 -0.77
CA PRO A 25 4.55 4.76 -0.22
C PRO A 25 5.94 4.15 -0.01
N ILE A 26 6.03 2.88 0.41
CA ILE A 26 7.31 2.18 0.57
C ILE A 26 8.00 1.98 -0.78
N ASP A 27 7.25 1.60 -1.81
CA ASP A 27 7.79 1.43 -3.16
C ASP A 27 8.20 2.77 -3.79
N ALA A 28 7.51 3.86 -3.44
CA ALA A 28 7.80 5.23 -3.87
C ALA A 28 8.79 5.98 -2.95
N ALA A 29 9.37 5.33 -1.94
CA ALA A 29 10.27 5.99 -0.98
C ALA A 29 11.44 6.66 -1.70
N LYS A 30 11.68 7.95 -1.41
CA LYS A 30 12.73 8.73 -2.07
C LYS A 30 14.10 8.11 -1.82
N MET A 31 14.83 7.79 -2.90
CA MET A 31 16.13 7.09 -2.86
C MET A 31 16.08 5.73 -2.13
N GLY A 32 14.90 5.11 -2.01
CA GLY A 32 14.68 3.88 -1.25
C GLY A 32 14.77 4.04 0.28
N LEU A 33 14.79 5.28 0.79
CA LEU A 33 14.92 5.56 2.23
C LEU A 33 13.56 5.52 2.94
N ILE A 34 13.07 4.32 3.21
CA ILE A 34 11.75 4.12 3.83
C ILE A 34 11.60 4.74 5.23
N ARG A 35 12.71 5.00 5.93
CA ARG A 35 12.71 5.69 7.25
C ARG A 35 12.17 7.12 7.22
N ASN A 36 12.13 7.73 6.04
CA ASN A 36 11.60 9.08 5.85
C ASN A 36 10.13 9.07 5.43
N VAL A 37 9.53 7.88 5.23
CA VAL A 37 8.14 7.75 4.80
C VAL A 37 7.23 7.99 5.99
N HIS A 38 6.32 8.96 5.82
CA HIS A 38 5.26 9.26 6.76
C HIS A 38 3.90 9.18 6.06
N ILE A 39 2.93 8.56 6.72
CA ILE A 39 1.60 8.29 6.16
C ILE A 39 0.54 8.95 7.04
N ASP A 40 -0.24 9.87 6.50
CA ASP A 40 -1.41 10.42 7.18
C ASP A 40 -2.67 9.78 6.63
N ILE A 41 -3.46 9.16 7.50
CA ILE A 41 -4.80 8.64 7.18
C ILE A 41 -5.81 9.47 7.96
N ASN A 42 -6.66 10.21 7.24
CA ASN A 42 -7.69 11.07 7.83
C ASN A 42 -9.08 10.58 7.40
N VAL A 43 -9.94 10.27 8.36
CA VAL A 43 -11.33 9.86 8.13
C VAL A 43 -12.27 10.89 8.75
N ASP A 44 -13.20 11.41 7.96
CA ASP A 44 -14.29 12.26 8.43
C ASP A 44 -15.63 11.59 8.12
N ALA A 45 -16.29 11.08 9.17
CA ALA A 45 -17.57 10.40 9.05
C ALA A 45 -18.72 11.35 8.67
N GLU A 46 -18.64 12.63 9.04
CA GLU A 46 -19.68 13.63 8.76
C GLU A 46 -19.67 14.01 7.29
N SER A 47 -18.50 14.36 6.75
CA SER A 47 -18.34 14.64 5.32
C SER A 47 -18.21 13.37 4.46
N ARG A 48 -18.19 12.20 5.11
CA ARG A 48 -17.99 10.89 4.49
C ARG A 48 -16.78 10.88 3.56
N SER A 49 -15.63 11.26 4.09
CA SER A 49 -14.38 11.32 3.32
C SER A 49 -13.26 10.52 4.00
N LEU A 50 -12.39 9.93 3.17
CA LEU A 50 -11.16 9.28 3.59
C LEU A 50 -10.01 9.86 2.76
N ARG A 51 -8.99 10.41 3.42
CA ARG A 51 -7.75 10.87 2.80
C ARG A 51 -6.59 10.04 3.27
N ILE A 52 -5.82 9.50 2.32
CA ILE A 52 -4.56 8.81 2.58
C ILE A 52 -3.47 9.59 1.88
N ARG A 53 -2.55 10.17 2.65
CA ARG A 53 -1.43 10.96 2.14
C ARG A 53 -0.11 10.37 2.56
N ASP A 54 0.81 10.24 1.62
CA ASP A 54 2.20 9.93 1.89
C ASP A 54 3.10 11.17 1.79
N ARG A 55 4.20 11.14 2.56
CA ARG A 55 5.30 12.11 2.54
C ARG A 55 6.63 11.35 2.55
N GLY A 56 7.69 12.04 2.10
CA GLY A 56 9.02 11.42 1.99
C GLY A 56 9.14 10.44 0.81
N THR A 57 8.19 10.50 -0.12
CA THR A 57 8.18 9.71 -1.36
C THR A 57 8.53 10.60 -2.55
N THR A 58 8.65 10.02 -3.74
CA THR A 58 8.86 10.76 -4.99
C THR A 58 7.59 11.36 -5.59
N GLY A 59 6.41 11.05 -5.03
CA GLY A 59 5.13 11.29 -5.70
C GLY A 59 4.96 10.44 -6.98
N MET A 60 3.91 10.73 -7.74
CA MET A 60 3.58 10.06 -9.00
C MET A 60 4.08 10.87 -10.20
N HIS A 61 5.19 10.44 -10.80
CA HIS A 61 5.71 11.04 -12.03
C HIS A 61 4.98 10.58 -13.28
N HIS A 62 4.97 11.41 -14.31
CA HIS A 62 4.58 11.02 -15.66
C HIS A 62 5.79 10.42 -16.40
N CYS A 63 5.55 9.67 -17.47
CA CYS A 63 6.65 9.17 -18.32
C CYS A 63 7.01 10.19 -19.41
N ALA A 64 8.07 9.90 -20.17
CA ALA A 64 8.53 10.76 -21.27
C ALA A 64 7.54 10.89 -22.44
N GLU A 65 6.54 10.02 -22.53
CA GLU A 65 5.58 9.99 -23.64
C GLU A 65 4.34 10.85 -23.39
N CYS A 66 4.11 11.28 -22.14
CA CYS A 66 2.87 11.93 -21.75
C CYS A 66 3.12 13.05 -20.75
N GLU A 67 2.13 13.91 -20.60
CA GLU A 67 2.05 14.88 -19.52
C GLU A 67 0.88 14.45 -18.61
N TRP A 68 1.22 14.03 -17.38
CA TRP A 68 0.24 13.56 -16.39
C TRP A 68 -0.70 12.43 -16.87
N GLY A 69 -0.23 11.61 -17.80
CA GLY A 69 -1.02 10.52 -18.37
C GLY A 69 -1.87 10.91 -19.59
N VAL A 70 -1.78 12.16 -20.05
CA VAL A 70 -2.40 12.67 -21.27
C VAL A 70 -1.34 12.76 -22.39
N LEU A 71 -1.72 12.36 -23.60
CA LEU A 71 -0.89 12.49 -24.80
C LEU A 71 -1.32 13.73 -25.58
N TYR A 72 -0.34 14.53 -26.00
CA TYR A 72 -0.54 15.72 -26.82
C TYR A 72 0.14 15.55 -28.18
N ASP A 73 -0.43 16.14 -29.23
CA ASP A 73 0.25 16.26 -30.52
C ASP A 73 1.34 17.35 -30.50
N GLY A 74 2.08 17.49 -31.60
CA GLY A 74 3.11 18.53 -31.74
C GLY A 74 2.58 19.98 -31.75
N HIS A 75 1.26 20.16 -31.67
CA HIS A 75 0.57 21.44 -31.58
C HIS A 75 -0.07 21.68 -30.20
N GLY A 76 0.11 20.75 -29.25
CA GLY A 76 -0.44 20.84 -27.91
C GLY A 76 -1.91 20.42 -27.79
N ASN A 77 -2.49 19.79 -28.81
CA ASN A 77 -3.85 19.25 -28.72
C ASN A 77 -3.84 17.86 -28.08
N GLU A 78 -4.77 17.60 -27.16
CA GLU A 78 -4.96 16.28 -26.58
C GLU A 78 -5.36 15.27 -27.67
N ILE A 79 -4.59 14.19 -27.80
CA ILE A 79 -4.81 13.10 -28.77
C ILE A 79 -5.18 11.78 -28.10
N GLY A 80 -5.15 11.72 -26.77
CA GLY A 80 -5.67 10.60 -26.00
C GLY A 80 -4.89 10.33 -24.72
N ASN A 81 -5.06 9.12 -24.20
CA ASN A 81 -4.48 8.72 -22.91
C ASN A 81 -3.19 7.92 -23.11
N CYS A 82 -2.24 8.14 -22.21
CA CYS A 82 -1.02 7.36 -22.15
C CYS A 82 -1.36 5.89 -21.86
N ASN A 83 -0.82 4.97 -22.66
CA ASN A 83 -1.00 3.52 -22.51
C ASN A 83 0.28 2.83 -21.98
N ASN A 84 1.29 3.59 -21.55
CA ASN A 84 2.52 3.05 -20.97
C ASN A 84 2.31 2.62 -19.51
N TYR A 85 1.47 1.61 -19.30
CA TYR A 85 1.07 1.13 -17.97
C TYR A 85 2.23 0.60 -17.12
N SER A 86 3.34 0.19 -17.74
CA SER A 86 4.52 -0.32 -17.04
C SER A 86 5.42 0.77 -16.47
N ASN A 87 5.49 1.93 -17.12
CA ASN A 87 6.46 2.98 -16.78
C ASN A 87 5.82 4.35 -16.48
N CYS A 88 4.50 4.46 -16.56
CA CYS A 88 3.79 5.69 -16.22
C CYS A 88 2.81 5.44 -15.06
N PRO A 89 3.17 5.84 -13.82
CA PRO A 89 2.28 5.78 -12.66
C PRO A 89 0.90 6.37 -12.91
N TRP A 90 0.83 7.50 -13.63
CA TRP A 90 -0.41 8.15 -14.04
C TRP A 90 -1.23 7.32 -15.01
N SER A 91 -0.63 6.81 -16.10
CA SER A 91 -1.32 5.88 -17.02
C SER A 91 -1.88 4.66 -16.27
N ALA A 92 -1.07 4.07 -15.38
CA ALA A 92 -1.46 2.94 -14.56
C ALA A 92 -2.53 3.30 -13.52
N PHE A 93 -2.75 4.57 -13.20
CA PHE A 93 -3.82 5.01 -12.29
C PHE A 93 -5.06 5.41 -13.07
N HIS A 94 -4.92 6.14 -14.17
CA HIS A 94 -5.98 6.45 -15.13
C HIS A 94 -6.63 5.20 -15.74
N SER A 95 -5.89 4.09 -15.83
CA SER A 95 -6.43 2.78 -16.21
C SER A 95 -7.27 2.07 -15.15
N LEU A 96 -7.49 2.69 -13.97
CA LEU A 96 -8.51 2.30 -12.99
C LEU A 96 -9.84 1.90 -13.65
N ALA A 97 -10.22 2.63 -14.71
CA ALA A 97 -11.44 2.41 -15.50
C ALA A 97 -11.45 1.12 -16.33
N GLN A 98 -10.29 0.53 -16.66
CA GLN A 98 -10.21 -0.66 -17.52
C GLN A 98 -10.20 -1.97 -16.73
N ILE A 99 -9.55 -2.01 -15.56
CA ILE A 99 -9.30 -3.26 -14.81
C ILE A 99 -10.53 -3.73 -14.04
N GLY A 100 -11.39 -2.82 -13.54
CA GLY A 100 -12.63 -3.18 -12.85
C GLY A 100 -13.65 -3.94 -13.72
N LYS A 101 -13.48 -3.95 -15.05
CA LYS A 101 -14.42 -4.55 -16.02
C LYS A 101 -14.09 -5.99 -16.43
N ARG A 102 -12.86 -6.49 -16.24
CA ARG A 102 -12.42 -7.75 -16.87
C ARG A 102 -12.11 -8.89 -15.92
N GLU A 103 -11.80 -8.62 -14.66
CA GLU A 103 -11.37 -9.68 -13.75
C GLU A 103 -12.22 -9.69 -12.47
N THR A 104 -12.96 -10.79 -12.29
CA THR A 104 -13.63 -11.15 -11.03
C THR A 104 -12.64 -11.60 -9.94
N SER A 105 -11.34 -11.48 -10.19
CA SER A 105 -10.26 -11.80 -9.26
C SER A 105 -9.68 -10.53 -8.67
N LEU A 106 -10.11 -10.19 -7.46
CA LEU A 106 -9.46 -9.21 -6.58
C LEU A 106 -8.13 -9.80 -6.05
N GLY A 107 -6.99 -9.07 -6.15
CA GLY A 107 -5.72 -9.44 -5.47
C GLY A 107 -4.39 -9.44 -6.27
N SER A 108 -4.36 -9.31 -7.60
CA SER A 108 -3.11 -9.16 -8.35
C SER A 108 -2.54 -7.72 -8.27
N ARG A 109 -1.20 -7.61 -8.25
CA ARG A 109 -0.45 -6.33 -8.24
C ARG A 109 -1.07 -5.31 -9.18
N GLY A 110 -1.53 -4.18 -8.64
CA GLY A 110 -2.22 -3.12 -9.39
C GLY A 110 -3.66 -2.84 -8.94
N MET A 111 -4.25 -3.69 -8.08
CA MET A 111 -5.62 -3.51 -7.57
C MET A 111 -5.79 -2.65 -6.31
N GLY A 112 -4.70 -2.18 -5.67
CA GLY A 112 -4.82 -1.20 -4.58
C GLY A 112 -5.63 0.05 -4.97
N LYS A 113 -5.58 0.40 -6.26
CA LYS A 113 -6.32 1.52 -6.83
C LYS A 113 -7.82 1.21 -6.94
N SER A 114 -8.20 0.00 -7.36
CA SER A 114 -9.62 -0.38 -7.45
C SER A 114 -10.28 -0.47 -6.08
N LEU A 115 -9.52 -0.77 -5.02
CA LEU A 115 -10.02 -0.68 -3.65
C LEU A 115 -10.46 0.75 -3.31
N ALA A 116 -9.68 1.78 -3.66
CA ALA A 116 -10.07 3.17 -3.45
C ALA A 116 -11.35 3.50 -4.22
N ALA A 117 -11.46 3.03 -5.47
CA ALA A 117 -12.62 3.27 -6.32
C ALA A 117 -13.90 2.61 -5.77
N LEU A 118 -13.77 1.47 -5.11
CA LEU A 118 -14.90 0.76 -4.50
C LEU A 118 -15.28 1.29 -3.11
N ALA A 119 -14.45 2.13 -2.51
CA ALA A 119 -14.60 2.58 -1.12
C ALA A 119 -15.64 3.70 -0.95
N GLY A 120 -15.85 4.50 -1.99
CA GLY A 120 -16.81 5.60 -1.98
C GLY A 120 -17.71 5.59 -3.21
N GLU A 121 -18.74 6.43 -3.18
CA GLU A 121 -19.72 6.58 -4.26
C GLU A 121 -19.56 7.91 -5.01
N GLY A 122 -18.87 8.89 -4.41
CA GLY A 122 -18.76 10.25 -4.93
C GLY A 122 -17.54 10.49 -5.82
N GLY A 123 -16.63 9.53 -5.89
CA GLY A 123 -15.40 9.62 -6.69
C GLY A 123 -14.11 9.63 -5.88
N ILE A 124 -13.00 9.87 -6.58
CA ILE A 124 -11.67 9.99 -5.99
C ILE A 124 -11.03 11.28 -6.49
N ILE A 125 -10.40 12.05 -5.61
CA ILE A 125 -9.43 13.08 -5.98
C ILE A 125 -8.04 12.51 -5.70
N LEU A 126 -7.19 12.47 -6.74
CA LEU A 126 -5.79 12.12 -6.62
C LEU A 126 -4.97 13.40 -6.75
N ARG A 127 -4.12 13.69 -5.75
CA ARG A 127 -3.17 14.81 -5.78
C ARG A 127 -1.77 14.26 -5.69
N THR A 128 -0.82 14.85 -6.43
CA THR A 128 0.59 14.52 -6.26
C THR A 128 1.45 15.76 -6.40
N LYS A 129 2.58 15.74 -5.70
CA LYS A 129 3.68 16.68 -5.90
C LYS A 129 4.99 15.93 -5.96
N ILE A 130 5.77 16.25 -6.98
CA ILE A 130 7.07 15.65 -7.27
C ILE A 130 8.14 16.67 -6.93
N ALA A 131 9.24 16.22 -6.34
CA ALA A 131 10.49 16.97 -6.31
C ALA A 131 11.35 16.50 -7.49
N THR A 132 11.67 17.40 -8.40
CA THR A 132 12.60 17.16 -9.50
C THR A 132 14.05 17.26 -9.00
N GLU A 133 15.00 16.77 -9.81
CA GLU A 133 16.43 16.75 -9.44
C GLU A 133 17.03 18.16 -9.28
N ASP A 134 16.50 19.15 -10.01
CA ASP A 134 16.92 20.55 -9.95
C ASP A 134 16.34 21.32 -8.75
N GLY A 135 15.55 20.65 -7.90
CA GLY A 135 14.91 21.27 -6.74
C GLY A 135 13.64 22.05 -7.08
N SER A 136 13.20 22.06 -8.34
CA SER A 136 11.85 22.53 -8.69
C SER A 136 10.80 21.52 -8.23
N HIS A 137 9.55 21.97 -8.26
CA HIS A 137 8.42 21.16 -7.88
C HIS A 137 7.35 21.26 -8.95
N VAL A 138 6.78 20.10 -9.28
CA VAL A 138 5.62 20.01 -10.15
C VAL A 138 4.53 19.24 -9.45
N SER A 139 3.30 19.69 -9.62
CA SER A 139 2.12 19.16 -8.95
C SER A 139 1.00 19.00 -9.96
N MET A 140 0.18 17.99 -9.73
CA MET A 140 -1.01 17.78 -10.54
C MET A 140 -2.07 17.06 -9.71
N ALA A 141 -3.33 17.29 -10.08
CA ALA A 141 -4.45 16.56 -9.53
C ALA A 141 -5.37 16.02 -10.65
N SER A 142 -6.04 14.92 -10.34
CA SER A 142 -7.01 14.28 -11.23
C SER A 142 -8.22 13.83 -10.43
N PHE A 143 -9.40 14.02 -11.01
CA PHE A 143 -10.66 13.58 -10.44
C PHE A 143 -11.17 12.37 -11.17
N PHE A 144 -11.64 11.37 -10.43
CA PHE A 144 -12.25 10.15 -10.93
C PHE A 144 -13.69 10.12 -10.48
N ARG A 145 -14.61 9.99 -11.43
CA ARG A 145 -16.04 9.88 -11.15
C ARG A 145 -16.62 8.58 -11.70
N PRO A 146 -17.54 7.93 -10.97
CA PRO A 146 -18.29 6.82 -11.52
C PRO A 146 -19.14 7.29 -12.71
N THR A 147 -19.35 6.39 -13.67
CA THR A 147 -20.19 6.63 -14.85
C THR A 147 -21.43 5.74 -14.77
N ALA A 148 -22.48 6.10 -15.49
CA ALA A 148 -23.70 5.30 -15.57
C ALA A 148 -23.51 3.91 -16.24
N ALA A 149 -22.31 3.60 -16.76
CA ALA A 149 -22.00 2.36 -17.47
C ALA A 149 -21.84 1.12 -16.57
N GLY A 150 -22.26 1.19 -15.30
CA GLY A 150 -22.24 0.10 -14.32
C GLY A 150 -21.00 0.11 -13.41
N VAL A 151 -20.95 -0.87 -12.49
CA VAL A 151 -19.84 -1.06 -11.55
C VAL A 151 -18.52 -1.18 -12.31
N GLY A 152 -17.54 -0.34 -11.97
CA GLY A 152 -16.24 -0.30 -12.63
C GLY A 152 -16.16 0.61 -13.87
N GLY A 153 -17.25 1.27 -14.26
CA GLY A 153 -17.22 2.33 -15.27
C GLY A 153 -16.79 3.66 -14.65
N TRP A 154 -15.58 4.11 -14.94
CA TRP A 154 -15.03 5.38 -14.43
C TRP A 154 -14.65 6.32 -15.56
N ALA A 155 -14.87 7.61 -15.34
CA ALA A 155 -14.30 8.68 -16.13
C ALA A 155 -13.32 9.46 -15.25
N TRP A 156 -12.28 9.99 -15.84
CA TRP A 156 -11.33 10.85 -15.14
C TRP A 156 -11.03 12.10 -15.95
N GLY A 157 -10.49 13.11 -15.27
CA GLY A 157 -9.99 14.34 -15.89
C GLY A 157 -9.04 15.05 -14.95
N LEU A 158 -8.11 15.82 -15.52
CA LEU A 158 -7.22 16.67 -14.74
C LEU A 158 -8.00 17.83 -14.10
N ILE A 159 -7.58 18.23 -12.90
CA ILE A 159 -8.17 19.31 -12.11
C ILE A 159 -7.04 20.17 -11.52
N GLU A 160 -6.46 21.02 -12.36
CA GLU A 160 -5.25 21.80 -12.00
C GLU A 160 -5.43 22.68 -10.75
N ASP A 161 -6.64 23.21 -10.52
CA ASP A 161 -6.95 24.04 -9.34
C ASP A 161 -6.82 23.29 -8.01
N GLU A 162 -6.84 21.95 -8.03
CA GLU A 162 -6.66 21.08 -6.86
C GLU A 162 -5.19 20.64 -6.69
N ALA A 163 -4.29 21.03 -7.60
CA ALA A 163 -2.87 20.74 -7.48
C ALA A 163 -2.29 21.51 -6.28
N TRP A 164 -1.38 20.86 -5.56
CA TRP A 164 -0.77 21.46 -4.37
C TRP A 164 0.16 22.62 -4.70
N GLY A 165 0.19 23.62 -3.82
CA GLY A 165 1.10 24.76 -3.91
C GLY A 165 2.54 24.43 -3.55
N GLU A 166 3.38 25.46 -3.49
CA GLU A 166 4.81 25.33 -3.19
C GLU A 166 5.10 24.92 -1.75
N SER A 167 4.21 25.23 -0.79
CA SER A 167 4.38 24.95 0.64
C SER A 167 4.29 23.47 1.01
N GLU A 168 3.70 22.66 0.16
CA GLU A 168 3.38 21.26 0.43
C GLU A 168 4.59 20.37 0.18
N GLU A 169 4.81 19.38 1.04
CA GLU A 169 5.87 18.41 0.79
C GLU A 169 5.53 17.47 -0.38
N PRO A 170 6.54 17.00 -1.13
CA PRO A 170 6.37 15.96 -2.14
C PRO A 170 5.70 14.70 -1.59
N GLY A 171 4.86 14.09 -2.42
CA GLY A 171 4.10 12.90 -2.06
C GLY A 171 2.86 12.74 -2.91
N THR A 172 2.02 11.78 -2.51
CA THR A 172 0.72 11.52 -3.15
C THR A 172 -0.37 11.53 -2.08
N GLU A 173 -1.56 12.01 -2.45
CA GLU A 173 -2.77 11.89 -1.66
C GLU A 173 -3.90 11.32 -2.49
N ILE A 174 -4.60 10.37 -1.90
CA ILE A 174 -5.85 9.82 -2.42
C ILE A 174 -6.96 10.23 -1.47
N GLU A 175 -7.90 11.01 -1.97
CA GLU A 175 -9.12 11.39 -1.28
C GLU A 175 -10.31 10.64 -1.89
N ILE A 176 -11.00 9.87 -1.07
CA ILE A 176 -12.21 9.12 -1.44
C ILE A 176 -13.42 9.91 -0.93
N LEU A 177 -14.34 10.23 -1.84
CA LEU A 177 -15.56 10.98 -1.57
C LEU A 177 -16.77 10.05 -1.38
N GLU A 178 -17.72 10.49 -0.55
CA GLU A 178 -18.91 9.71 -0.16
C GLU A 178 -18.56 8.28 0.26
N LEU A 179 -17.60 8.18 1.18
CA LEU A 179 -17.15 6.93 1.79
C LEU A 179 -18.34 6.10 2.26
N LYS A 180 -18.34 4.81 1.96
CA LYS A 180 -19.40 3.87 2.36
C LYS A 180 -19.48 3.76 3.89
N SER A 181 -20.69 3.65 4.41
CA SER A 181 -20.94 3.51 5.85
C SER A 181 -20.22 2.31 6.46
N GLU A 182 -20.15 1.20 5.73
CA GLU A 182 -19.43 -0.02 6.15
C GLU A 182 -17.95 0.24 6.44
N LEU A 183 -17.31 1.13 5.69
CA LEU A 183 -15.91 1.52 5.93
C LEU A 183 -15.80 2.51 7.10
N ILE A 184 -16.73 3.46 7.21
CA ILE A 184 -16.82 4.39 8.34
C ILE A 184 -16.92 3.59 9.66
N ASP A 185 -17.77 2.56 9.70
CA ASP A 185 -17.97 1.70 10.87
C ASP A 185 -16.69 0.95 11.28
N VAL A 186 -15.86 0.52 10.30
CA VAL A 186 -14.56 -0.07 10.61
C VAL A 186 -13.59 0.97 11.18
N PHE A 187 -13.55 2.17 10.59
CA PHE A 187 -12.69 3.25 11.06
C PHE A 187 -13.11 3.85 12.41
N ALA A 188 -14.37 3.63 12.85
CA ALA A 188 -14.82 3.98 14.19
C ALA A 188 -14.06 3.22 15.31
N TYR A 189 -13.35 2.14 14.98
CA TYR A 189 -12.53 1.38 15.92
C TYR A 189 -11.04 1.37 15.51
N PRO A 190 -10.37 2.54 15.49
CA PRO A 190 -9.04 2.66 14.90
C PRO A 190 -7.98 1.85 15.65
N ASP A 191 -8.08 1.68 16.98
CA ASP A 191 -7.17 0.83 17.75
C ASP A 191 -7.25 -0.65 17.33
N LYS A 192 -8.43 -1.14 16.95
CA LYS A 192 -8.63 -2.52 16.49
C LYS A 192 -7.91 -2.73 15.16
N LEU A 193 -8.09 -1.81 14.21
CA LEU A 193 -7.42 -1.82 12.91
C LEU A 193 -5.89 -1.78 13.05
N VAL A 194 -5.38 -0.98 13.99
CA VAL A 194 -3.94 -0.91 14.26
C VAL A 194 -3.41 -2.23 14.84
N LYS A 195 -4.11 -2.81 15.83
CA LYS A 195 -3.68 -4.02 16.51
C LYS A 195 -3.82 -5.29 15.68
N GLU A 196 -4.91 -5.43 14.93
CA GLU A 196 -5.22 -6.65 14.19
C GLU A 196 -4.62 -6.65 12.78
N TYR A 197 -4.36 -5.47 12.21
CA TYR A 197 -3.84 -5.33 10.86
C TYR A 197 -2.53 -4.55 10.75
N VAL A 198 -2.48 -3.27 11.14
CA VAL A 198 -1.32 -2.44 10.83
C VAL A 198 -0.03 -2.99 11.45
N LEU A 199 -0.03 -3.21 12.76
CA LEU A 199 1.15 -3.71 13.45
C LEU A 199 1.50 -5.14 12.98
N PRO A 200 0.58 -6.11 12.95
CA PRO A 200 0.93 -7.49 12.57
C PRO A 200 1.39 -7.65 11.11
N TYR A 201 1.01 -6.75 10.20
CA TYR A 201 1.37 -6.83 8.78
C TYR A 201 2.47 -5.85 8.36
N TRP A 202 2.68 -4.75 9.07
CA TRP A 202 3.63 -3.72 8.63
C TRP A 202 4.74 -3.43 9.64
N PHE A 203 4.84 -4.20 10.74
CA PHE A 203 5.87 -3.98 11.76
C PHE A 203 7.31 -3.89 11.22
N PRO A 204 7.78 -4.63 10.19
CA PRO A 204 9.17 -4.51 9.75
C PRO A 204 9.45 -3.20 9.04
N ALA A 205 8.48 -2.67 8.29
CA ALA A 205 8.59 -1.35 7.70
C ALA A 205 8.57 -0.27 8.79
N ILE A 206 7.69 -0.43 9.79
CA ILE A 206 7.58 0.47 10.94
C ILE A 206 8.86 0.45 11.79
N GLN A 207 9.47 -0.72 12.00
CA GLN A 207 10.77 -0.88 12.67
C GLN A 207 11.91 -0.20 11.91
N GLN A 208 11.85 -0.21 10.58
CA GLN A 208 12.81 0.48 9.72
C GLN A 208 12.58 2.00 9.62
N GLY A 209 11.53 2.52 10.29
CA GLY A 209 11.30 3.94 10.46
C GLY A 209 10.08 4.50 9.73
N VAL A 210 9.30 3.68 9.02
CA VAL A 210 8.01 4.14 8.48
C VAL A 210 7.11 4.56 9.64
N THR A 211 6.46 5.72 9.51
CA THR A 211 5.53 6.24 10.52
C THR A 211 4.15 6.49 9.92
N MET A 212 3.11 6.40 10.75
CA MET A 212 1.74 6.64 10.31
C MET A 212 0.93 7.36 11.39
N ASP A 213 0.20 8.39 10.99
CA ASP A 213 -0.82 9.05 11.80
C ASP A 213 -2.21 8.63 11.31
N LEU A 214 -2.96 7.89 12.14
CA LEU A 214 -4.37 7.59 11.88
C LEU A 214 -5.25 8.57 12.67
N ARG A 215 -5.95 9.44 11.94
CA ARG A 215 -6.85 10.48 12.47
C ARG A 215 -8.27 10.17 12.04
N VAL A 216 -9.14 9.91 13.00
CA VAL A 216 -10.59 9.84 12.80
C VAL A 216 -11.17 11.07 13.46
N LYS A 217 -11.92 11.89 12.72
CA LYS A 217 -12.47 13.15 13.23
C LYS A 217 -13.35 12.88 14.46
N GLY A 218 -13.10 13.60 15.55
CA GLY A 218 -13.76 13.40 16.84
C GLY A 218 -13.06 12.41 17.77
N GLU A 219 -12.11 11.62 17.27
CA GLU A 219 -11.34 10.64 18.04
C GLU A 219 -9.90 11.12 18.30
N ARG A 220 -9.19 10.44 19.20
CA ARG A 220 -7.75 10.69 19.37
C ARG A 220 -6.98 10.24 18.12
N THR A 221 -5.95 11.00 17.77
CA THR A 221 -4.97 10.56 16.76
C THR A 221 -4.15 9.38 17.30
N ILE A 222 -4.06 8.29 16.54
CA ILE A 222 -3.14 7.17 16.82
C ILE A 222 -1.86 7.39 16.01
N LYS A 223 -0.75 7.60 16.70
CA LYS A 223 0.58 7.74 16.10
C LYS A 223 1.31 6.40 16.15
N ILE A 224 1.65 5.87 14.98
CA ILE A 224 2.31 4.59 14.79
C ILE A 224 3.75 4.83 14.37
N GLY A 225 4.67 4.16 15.05
CA GLY A 225 6.10 4.21 14.78
C GLY A 225 6.83 3.07 15.49
N SER A 226 8.15 3.03 15.35
CA SER A 226 9.01 1.94 15.82
C SER A 226 8.73 1.52 17.27
N LYS A 227 8.48 2.47 18.18
CA LYS A 227 8.16 2.19 19.59
C LYS A 227 6.96 1.26 19.80
N MET A 228 5.96 1.29 18.91
CA MET A 228 4.81 0.39 19.00
C MET A 228 5.15 -1.06 18.65
N THR A 229 6.27 -1.28 17.96
CA THR A 229 6.73 -2.62 17.55
C THR A 229 7.69 -3.26 18.55
N GLU A 230 8.29 -2.47 19.45
CA GLU A 230 9.31 -2.94 20.41
C GLU A 230 8.78 -4.03 21.35
N LYS A 231 7.48 -3.96 21.68
CA LYS A 231 6.81 -4.91 22.59
C LYS A 231 6.01 -5.99 21.87
N MET A 232 6.04 -6.02 20.54
CA MET A 232 5.27 -6.99 19.77
C MET A 232 5.85 -8.40 19.84
N PHE A 233 7.17 -8.52 19.94
CA PHE A 233 7.84 -9.80 20.04
C PHE A 233 8.33 -10.00 21.47
N PRO A 234 8.09 -11.19 22.07
CA PRO A 234 8.71 -11.52 23.33
C PRO A 234 10.23 -11.46 23.17
N PRO A 235 10.99 -11.25 24.26
CA PRO A 235 12.44 -11.37 24.23
C PRO A 235 12.84 -12.69 23.58
N PHE A 236 13.92 -12.69 22.80
CA PHE A 236 14.49 -13.92 22.23
C PHE A 236 15.50 -14.51 23.21
N ASP A 237 15.47 -15.82 23.42
CA ASP A 237 16.50 -16.53 24.20
C ASP A 237 17.70 -16.92 23.34
N ASP A 238 17.42 -17.35 22.10
CA ASP A 238 18.42 -17.86 21.18
C ASP A 238 18.27 -17.24 19.80
N LYS A 239 19.40 -16.70 19.31
CA LYS A 239 19.56 -16.25 17.92
C LYS A 239 20.49 -17.23 17.21
N LYS A 240 19.97 -18.00 16.27
CA LYS A 240 20.78 -18.87 15.40
C LYS A 240 20.84 -18.26 14.00
N SER A 241 22.04 -17.85 13.59
CA SER A 241 22.30 -17.37 12.24
C SER A 241 22.89 -18.51 11.40
N TYR A 242 22.25 -18.81 10.29
CA TYR A 242 22.71 -19.82 9.34
C TYR A 242 23.22 -19.12 8.08
N GLY A 243 24.49 -19.34 7.74
CA GLY A 243 25.09 -18.74 6.54
C GLY A 243 24.38 -19.18 5.25
N LYS A 244 23.94 -20.45 5.20
CA LYS A 244 23.31 -21.05 4.02
C LYS A 244 22.45 -22.25 4.40
N ILE A 245 21.19 -22.26 4.01
CA ILE A 245 20.26 -23.39 4.18
C ILE A 245 19.83 -23.91 2.81
N PRO A 246 20.10 -25.17 2.46
CA PRO A 246 19.67 -25.75 1.19
C PRO A 246 18.16 -25.96 1.17
N VAL A 247 17.47 -25.36 0.19
CA VAL A 247 16.05 -25.63 -0.06
C VAL A 247 15.94 -26.91 -0.88
N LYS A 248 15.22 -27.90 -0.34
CA LYS A 248 14.96 -29.17 -1.03
C LYS A 248 13.49 -29.27 -1.42
N MET A 249 13.23 -29.76 -2.63
CA MET A 249 11.90 -30.16 -3.10
C MET A 249 11.98 -31.62 -3.55
N LYS A 250 11.18 -32.50 -2.96
CA LYS A 250 11.23 -33.96 -3.20
C LYS A 250 12.66 -34.52 -3.09
N GLN A 251 13.35 -34.16 -2.00
CA GLN A 251 14.75 -34.53 -1.72
C GLN A 251 15.82 -34.02 -2.69
N LYS A 252 15.46 -33.36 -3.80
CA LYS A 252 16.41 -32.65 -4.66
C LYS A 252 16.59 -31.22 -4.19
N LYS A 253 17.84 -30.77 -4.11
CA LYS A 253 18.16 -29.36 -3.86
C LYS A 253 17.67 -28.51 -5.04
N VAL A 254 16.84 -27.50 -4.75
CA VAL A 254 16.31 -26.56 -5.74
C VAL A 254 16.86 -25.14 -5.57
N GLY A 255 17.56 -24.87 -4.47
CA GLY A 255 18.18 -23.58 -4.22
C GLY A 255 18.80 -23.51 -2.83
N ASP A 256 19.22 -22.32 -2.45
CA ASP A 256 19.76 -22.02 -1.13
C ASP A 256 19.08 -20.75 -0.58
N VAL A 257 18.63 -20.78 0.67
CA VAL A 257 18.37 -19.56 1.45
C VAL A 257 19.70 -19.12 2.04
N THR A 258 20.10 -17.88 1.76
CA THR A 258 21.31 -17.27 2.33
C THR A 258 20.89 -16.26 3.40
N ASN A 259 21.75 -16.05 4.39
CA ASN A 259 21.51 -15.11 5.51
C ASN A 259 20.22 -15.41 6.29
N PHE A 260 19.94 -16.68 6.56
CA PHE A 260 18.77 -17.06 7.34
C PHE A 260 19.03 -16.82 8.83
N ASN A 261 18.17 -16.04 9.47
CA ASN A 261 18.23 -15.79 10.91
C ASN A 261 17.00 -16.43 11.55
N LEU A 262 17.21 -17.41 12.43
CA LEU A 262 16.17 -18.00 13.25
C LEU A 262 16.17 -17.32 14.63
N HIS A 263 14.99 -16.86 15.03
CA HIS A 263 14.76 -16.22 16.32
C HIS A 263 13.71 -17.04 17.06
N LEU A 264 14.09 -17.69 18.16
CA LEU A 264 13.16 -18.45 18.99
C LEU A 264 12.68 -17.55 20.14
N ALA A 265 11.37 -17.33 20.18
CA ALA A 265 10.70 -16.59 21.25
C ALA A 265 10.75 -17.39 22.56
N LYS A 266 10.94 -16.69 23.68
CA LYS A 266 10.89 -17.30 25.03
C LYS A 266 9.49 -17.76 25.43
N ASP A 267 8.50 -16.93 25.08
CA ASP A 267 7.10 -17.13 25.39
C ASP A 267 6.31 -17.45 24.12
N GLY A 268 5.10 -17.98 24.29
CA GLY A 268 4.17 -18.15 23.19
C GLY A 268 3.91 -16.82 22.47
N VAL A 269 4.09 -16.81 21.15
CA VAL A 269 3.78 -15.64 20.31
C VAL A 269 2.28 -15.66 20.01
N GLU A 270 1.60 -14.51 20.12
CA GLU A 270 0.18 -14.40 19.76
C GLU A 270 -0.07 -14.92 18.33
N GLU A 271 -1.18 -15.63 18.12
CA GLU A 271 -1.48 -16.31 16.84
C GLU A 271 -1.37 -15.37 15.63
N GLN A 272 -1.85 -14.13 15.76
CA GLN A 272 -1.77 -13.09 14.73
C GLN A 272 -0.35 -12.63 14.34
N LEU A 273 0.64 -12.96 15.16
CA LEU A 273 2.06 -12.68 14.93
C LEU A 273 2.84 -13.94 14.50
N GLN A 274 2.18 -15.10 14.46
CA GLN A 274 2.76 -16.34 13.94
C GLN A 274 2.69 -16.35 12.40
N GLY A 275 3.83 -16.50 11.73
CA GLY A 275 3.89 -16.58 10.27
C GLY A 275 5.31 -16.60 9.71
N ILE A 276 5.44 -16.86 8.42
CA ILE A 276 6.73 -16.77 7.71
C ILE A 276 6.76 -15.47 6.91
N ALA A 277 7.70 -14.58 7.24
CA ALA A 277 8.02 -13.43 6.41
C ALA A 277 9.18 -13.79 5.48
N ILE A 278 8.99 -13.70 4.17
CA ILE A 278 10.10 -13.81 3.21
C ILE A 278 10.57 -12.39 2.91
N ILE A 279 11.79 -12.06 3.33
CA ILE A 279 12.41 -10.76 3.03
C ILE A 279 13.29 -10.93 1.79
N LYS A 280 12.89 -10.34 0.66
CA LYS A 280 13.65 -10.38 -0.61
C LYS A 280 14.16 -8.98 -0.94
N GLY A 281 15.48 -8.79 -0.90
CA GLY A 281 16.11 -7.50 -1.21
C GLY A 281 15.72 -6.38 -0.26
N GLY A 282 15.53 -6.67 1.03
CA GLY A 282 15.07 -5.69 2.03
C GLY A 282 13.57 -5.39 2.00
N LYS A 283 12.85 -5.86 0.97
CA LYS A 283 11.40 -5.74 0.86
C LYS A 283 10.71 -7.00 1.40
N GLN A 284 9.75 -6.81 2.28
CA GLN A 284 8.99 -7.91 2.86
C GLN A 284 7.93 -8.40 1.88
N VAL A 285 7.90 -9.71 1.64
CA VAL A 285 6.77 -10.41 1.04
C VAL A 285 6.17 -11.25 2.18
N ILE A 286 5.14 -10.71 2.84
CA ILE A 286 4.43 -11.46 3.88
C ILE A 286 3.60 -12.52 3.20
N LYS A 287 3.81 -13.77 3.61
CA LYS A 287 2.87 -14.85 3.32
C LYS A 287 2.50 -15.49 4.64
N ARG A 288 1.37 -15.06 5.22
CA ARG A 288 0.79 -15.74 6.37
C ARG A 288 0.40 -17.15 5.92
N ILE A 289 0.95 -18.16 6.59
CA ILE A 289 0.58 -19.55 6.31
C ILE A 289 -0.33 -19.99 7.45
N THR A 290 -1.64 -20.00 7.21
CA THR A 290 -2.65 -20.45 8.16
C THR A 290 -2.64 -21.97 8.43
N ASN A 291 -1.65 -22.73 7.93
CA ASN A 291 -1.67 -24.21 7.95
C ASN A 291 -0.28 -24.91 8.01
N PHE A 292 0.80 -24.25 8.47
CA PHE A 292 2.16 -24.81 8.33
C PHE A 292 2.55 -25.87 9.38
N GLY A 293 1.73 -26.12 10.40
CA GLY A 293 2.03 -27.05 11.50
C GLY A 293 2.25 -28.53 11.13
N ARG A 294 2.30 -28.89 9.84
CA ARG A 294 2.51 -30.28 9.36
C ARG A 294 3.73 -30.49 8.47
N ALA A 295 4.52 -29.47 8.13
CA ALA A 295 5.58 -29.60 7.11
C ALA A 295 6.89 -28.85 7.40
N ILE A 296 7.18 -28.49 8.65
CA ILE A 296 8.55 -28.11 9.05
C ILE A 296 9.34 -29.41 9.22
N ASP A 297 10.48 -29.51 8.54
CA ASP A 297 11.44 -30.60 8.70
C ASP A 297 11.78 -30.77 10.19
N GLY A 298 11.82 -31.99 10.71
CA GLY A 298 12.03 -32.24 12.14
C GLY A 298 13.36 -31.67 12.66
N ASP A 299 14.33 -31.49 11.77
CA ASP A 299 15.63 -30.89 12.07
C ASP A 299 15.58 -29.35 12.26
N LEU A 300 14.45 -28.72 11.94
CA LEU A 300 14.19 -27.27 12.05
C LEU A 300 13.11 -26.90 13.08
N GLN A 301 12.49 -27.91 13.72
CA GLN A 301 11.64 -27.74 14.91
C GLN A 301 12.49 -27.74 16.18
#